data_AF-A0A1H7TC05-F1
#
_entry.id   AF-A0A1H7TC05-F1
#
_cell.length_a   1.000
_cell.length_b   1.000
_cell.length_c   1.000
_cell.angle_alpha   90.00
_cell.angle_beta   90.00
_cell.angle_gamma   90.00
#
_symmetry.space_group_name_H-M   'P 1'
#
loop_
_entity.id
_entity.type
_entity.pdbx_description
1 polymer ?
#
loop_
_entity_poly.entity_id
_entity_poly.type
_entity_poly.pdbx_seq_one_letter_code
_entity_poly.pdbx_strand_id
1 'polypeptide(L)'
;MTENPIVDSNEAMLQIGKDIWWLLLIRGIFAVLFGIVALVWPGVTVWAMVVVFGVYAIVDGLVEVVRSIQARKIVTGWVWWLIGGIVSVAAGVVAFAWPEVTVLVAVYVIGFWAILVGILEIMGSFKVKSVGGQWVWLLVAGILAVLFGLLLVIFPVEGVSSLVWLVGFFAIIFGIVFVAGAFQLRSAAKRAGVV
;
A
#
# COMPACT_ATOMS: atom_id res chain seq x y z
N MET A 1 9.32 -25.35 -39.67
CA MET A 1 8.77 -25.33 -38.30
C MET A 1 8.99 -23.92 -37.77
N THR A 2 8.00 -23.05 -37.94
CA THR A 2 8.01 -21.69 -37.40
C THR A 2 7.10 -21.70 -36.18
N GLU A 3 7.65 -21.98 -35.00
CA GLU A 3 6.92 -21.80 -33.74
C GLU A 3 6.55 -20.32 -33.62
N ASN A 4 5.25 -20.04 -33.48
CA ASN A 4 4.72 -18.68 -33.44
C ASN A 4 4.97 -18.09 -32.04
N PRO A 5 5.84 -17.07 -31.87
CA PRO A 5 6.21 -16.53 -30.56
C PRO A 5 5.01 -15.98 -29.75
N ILE A 6 3.94 -15.61 -30.45
CA ILE A 6 2.71 -15.06 -29.87
C ILE A 6 1.91 -16.15 -29.13
N VAL A 7 1.96 -17.40 -29.57
CA VAL A 7 1.20 -18.52 -28.97
C VAL A 7 1.84 -18.95 -27.66
N ASP A 8 3.17 -19.09 -27.64
CA ASP A 8 3.95 -19.48 -26.47
C ASP A 8 3.83 -18.43 -25.33
N SER A 9 3.82 -17.14 -25.69
CA SER A 9 3.63 -16.04 -24.74
C SER A 9 2.24 -16.05 -24.08
N ASN A 10 1.18 -16.38 -24.82
CA ASN A 10 -0.18 -16.48 -24.28
C ASN A 10 -0.33 -17.68 -23.34
N GLU A 11 0.26 -18.83 -23.71
CA GLU A 11 0.26 -20.02 -22.85
C GLU A 11 1.06 -19.80 -21.56
N ALA A 12 2.22 -19.15 -21.65
CA ALA A 12 2.99 -18.74 -20.48
C ALA A 12 2.22 -17.77 -19.57
N MET A 13 1.52 -16.76 -20.13
CA MET A 13 0.68 -15.85 -19.35
C MET A 13 -0.50 -16.56 -18.69
N LEU A 14 -1.08 -17.57 -19.34
CA LEU A 14 -2.16 -18.39 -18.77
C LEU A 14 -1.66 -19.32 -17.65
N GLN A 15 -0.45 -19.89 -17.79
CA GLN A 15 0.19 -20.68 -16.73
C GLN A 15 0.54 -19.81 -15.51
N ILE A 16 1.12 -18.63 -15.73
CA ILE A 16 1.38 -17.65 -14.66
C ILE A 16 0.06 -17.23 -13.99
N GLY A 17 -1.01 -17.01 -14.75
CA GLY A 17 -2.35 -16.74 -14.22
C GLY A 17 -2.90 -17.88 -13.35
N LYS A 18 -2.64 -19.14 -13.73
CA LYS A 18 -3.03 -20.34 -12.98
C LYS A 18 -2.27 -20.50 -11.66
N ASP A 19 -1.03 -20.03 -11.56
CA ASP A 19 -0.29 -20.10 -10.32
C ASP A 19 -0.62 -18.94 -9.37
N ILE A 20 -1.23 -17.86 -9.86
CA ILE A 20 -1.51 -16.65 -9.09
C ILE A 20 -3.00 -16.52 -8.68
N TRP A 21 -3.95 -17.21 -9.33
CA TRP A 21 -5.38 -17.02 -9.02
C TRP A 21 -5.74 -17.34 -7.55
N TRP A 22 -5.09 -18.34 -6.95
CA TRP A 22 -5.32 -18.70 -5.55
C TRP A 22 -4.75 -17.64 -4.59
N LEU A 23 -3.61 -17.03 -4.93
CA LEU A 23 -3.02 -15.90 -4.18
C LEU A 23 -3.95 -14.69 -4.22
N LEU A 24 -4.53 -14.39 -5.39
CA LEU A 24 -5.53 -13.32 -5.55
C LEU A 24 -6.78 -13.58 -4.70
N LEU A 25 -7.28 -14.82 -4.69
CA LEU A 25 -8.46 -15.20 -3.89
C LEU A 25 -8.18 -15.04 -2.39
N ILE A 26 -7.07 -15.59 -1.90
CA ILE A 26 -6.69 -15.51 -0.49
C ILE A 26 -6.50 -14.05 -0.09
N ARG A 27 -5.75 -13.28 -0.87
CA ARG A 27 -5.54 -11.84 -0.63
C ARG A 27 -6.84 -11.07 -0.58
N GLY A 28 -7.78 -11.38 -1.49
CA GLY A 28 -9.09 -10.77 -1.54
C GLY A 28 -9.94 -11.07 -0.29
N ILE A 29 -9.99 -12.34 0.13
CA ILE A 29 -10.70 -12.76 1.35
C ILE A 29 -10.11 -12.05 2.59
N PHE A 30 -8.79 -12.05 2.73
CA PHE A 30 -8.13 -11.35 3.84
C PHE A 30 -8.42 -9.85 3.84
N ALA A 31 -8.41 -9.20 2.67
CA ALA A 31 -8.73 -7.78 2.55
C ALA A 31 -10.19 -7.47 2.96
N VAL A 32 -11.16 -8.30 2.55
CA VAL A 32 -12.57 -8.16 2.98
C VAL A 32 -12.69 -8.34 4.50
N LEU A 33 -12.11 -9.41 5.05
CA LEU A 33 -12.16 -9.67 6.50
C LEU A 33 -11.51 -8.53 7.29
N PHE A 34 -10.34 -8.06 6.86
CA PHE A 34 -9.66 -6.92 7.45
C PHE A 34 -10.53 -5.66 7.41
N GLY A 35 -11.16 -5.38 6.27
CA GLY A 35 -12.05 -4.24 6.12
C GLY A 35 -13.29 -4.31 7.01
N ILE A 36 -13.89 -5.50 7.19
CA ILE A 36 -14.99 -5.71 8.14
C ILE A 36 -14.52 -5.45 9.57
N VAL A 37 -13.37 -6.00 9.98
CA VAL A 37 -12.81 -5.78 11.33
C VAL A 37 -12.50 -4.30 11.56
N ALA A 38 -11.97 -3.60 10.55
CA ALA A 38 -11.74 -2.14 10.58
C ALA A 38 -13.01 -1.34 10.86
N LEU A 39 -14.13 -1.69 10.23
CA LEU A 39 -15.40 -0.97 10.42
C LEU A 39 -16.08 -1.33 11.73
N VAL A 40 -16.03 -2.60 12.15
CA VAL A 40 -16.73 -3.07 13.35
C VAL A 40 -15.96 -2.72 14.62
N TRP A 41 -14.64 -2.95 14.64
CA TRP A 41 -13.76 -2.74 15.79
C TRP A 41 -12.57 -1.83 15.44
N PRO A 42 -12.80 -0.51 15.29
CA PRO A 42 -11.75 0.41 14.89
C PRO A 42 -10.55 0.41 15.85
N GLY A 43 -10.78 0.28 17.17
CA GLY A 43 -9.71 0.19 18.16
C GLY A 43 -8.80 -1.03 17.98
N VAL A 44 -9.38 -2.19 17.62
CA VAL A 44 -8.61 -3.43 17.38
C VAL A 44 -7.80 -3.32 16.10
N THR A 45 -8.36 -2.71 15.06
CA THR A 45 -7.65 -2.49 13.80
C THR A 45 -6.48 -1.53 13.95
N VAL A 46 -6.65 -0.45 14.71
CA VAL A 46 -5.54 0.46 15.04
C VAL A 46 -4.42 -0.29 15.75
N TRP A 47 -4.75 -1.11 16.75
CA TRP A 47 -3.76 -1.95 17.44
C TRP A 47 -3.08 -2.95 16.51
N ALA A 48 -3.84 -3.62 15.65
CA ALA A 48 -3.29 -4.55 14.66
C ALA A 48 -2.33 -3.85 13.70
N MET A 49 -2.66 -2.63 13.25
CA MET A 49 -1.77 -1.81 12.42
C MET A 49 -0.46 -1.47 13.14
N VAL A 50 -0.52 -1.07 14.41
CA VAL A 50 0.68 -0.81 15.22
C VAL A 50 1.54 -2.05 15.35
N VAL A 51 0.94 -3.22 15.61
CA VAL A 51 1.68 -4.48 15.75
C VAL A 51 2.35 -4.87 14.45
N VAL A 52 1.60 -4.87 13.34
CA VAL A 52 2.14 -5.23 12.02
C VAL A 52 3.27 -4.27 11.62
N PHE A 53 3.06 -2.97 11.78
CA PHE A 53 4.07 -1.96 11.49
C PHE A 53 5.31 -2.12 12.37
N GLY A 54 5.13 -2.28 13.68
CA GLY A 54 6.23 -2.42 14.63
C GLY A 54 7.08 -3.66 14.36
N VAL A 55 6.44 -4.82 14.12
CA VAL A 55 7.18 -6.05 13.73
C VAL A 55 7.93 -5.82 12.42
N TYR A 56 7.26 -5.26 11.40
CA TYR A 56 7.87 -5.00 10.11
C TYR A 56 9.09 -4.08 10.24
N ALA A 57 8.98 -2.95 10.94
CA ALA A 57 10.06 -1.99 11.13
C ALA A 57 11.27 -2.61 11.86
N ILE A 58 11.03 -3.45 12.89
CA ILE A 58 12.12 -4.16 13.57
C ILE A 58 12.81 -5.13 12.60
N VAL A 59 12.05 -5.96 11.88
CA VAL A 59 12.61 -6.95 10.96
C VAL A 59 13.40 -6.27 9.84
N ASP A 60 12.80 -5.25 9.21
CA ASP A 60 13.42 -4.48 8.14
C ASP A 60 14.69 -3.78 8.60
N GLY A 61 14.64 -3.08 9.74
CA GLY A 61 15.80 -2.43 10.33
C GLY A 61 16.92 -3.41 10.68
N LEU A 62 16.60 -4.59 11.22
CA LEU A 62 17.60 -5.63 11.48
C LEU A 62 18.23 -6.14 10.19
N VAL A 63 17.44 -6.38 9.14
CA VAL A 63 17.94 -6.80 7.83
C VAL A 63 18.85 -5.73 7.23
N GLU A 64 18.49 -4.46 7.33
CA GLU A 64 19.27 -3.34 6.83
C GLU A 64 20.59 -3.13 7.60
N VAL A 65 20.56 -3.28 8.93
CA VAL A 65 21.77 -3.29 9.77
C VAL A 65 22.71 -4.43 9.37
N VAL A 66 22.20 -5.64 9.18
CA VAL A 66 23.04 -6.79 8.78
C VAL A 66 23.64 -6.56 7.38
N ARG A 67 22.81 -6.12 6.42
CA ARG A 67 23.25 -5.86 5.03
C ARG A 67 24.27 -4.73 4.96
N SER A 68 24.07 -3.64 5.70
CA SER A 68 25.00 -2.50 5.72
C SER A 68 26.37 -2.88 6.28
N ILE A 69 26.42 -3.71 7.34
CA ILE A 69 27.68 -4.22 7.90
C ILE A 69 28.40 -5.15 6.91
N GLN A 70 27.65 -6.00 6.19
CA GLN A 70 28.23 -6.87 5.15
C GLN A 70 28.76 -6.07 3.96
N ALA A 71 28.05 -5.02 3.56
CA ALA A 71 28.41 -4.15 2.44
C ALA A 71 29.50 -3.11 2.77
N ARG A 72 29.97 -3.04 4.02
CA ARG A 72 30.91 -2.00 4.51
C ARG A 72 32.21 -1.86 3.72
N LYS A 73 32.66 -2.94 3.05
CA LYS A 73 33.89 -2.98 2.26
C LYS A 73 33.67 -2.72 0.77
N ILE A 74 32.42 -2.68 0.32
CA ILE A 74 32.04 -2.65 -1.10
C ILE A 74 31.39 -1.31 -1.46
N VAL A 75 30.60 -0.73 -0.54
CA VAL A 75 29.80 0.46 -0.81
C VAL A 75 30.30 1.66 0.01
N THR A 76 30.68 2.73 -0.67
CA THR A 76 30.92 4.04 -0.05
C THR A 76 29.60 4.63 0.42
N GLY A 77 29.50 4.97 1.71
CA GLY A 77 28.26 5.45 2.33
C GLY A 77 27.45 4.41 3.12
N TRP A 78 27.99 3.21 3.36
CA TRP A 78 27.35 2.15 4.17
C TRP A 78 26.88 2.60 5.56
N VAL A 79 27.52 3.63 6.13
CA VAL A 79 27.15 4.20 7.44
C VAL A 79 25.75 4.81 7.40
N TRP A 80 25.32 5.42 6.29
CA TRP A 80 23.96 5.97 6.17
C TRP A 80 22.89 4.87 6.20
N TRP A 81 23.18 3.73 5.57
CA TRP A 81 22.30 2.55 5.59
C TRP A 81 22.27 1.90 6.98
N LEU A 82 23.40 1.89 7.69
CA LEU A 82 23.44 1.43 9.08
C LEU A 82 22.59 2.33 9.99
N ILE A 83 22.71 3.65 9.83
CA ILE A 83 21.88 4.62 10.57
C ILE A 83 20.40 4.41 10.24
N GLY A 84 20.05 4.25 8.96
CA GLY A 84 18.70 3.94 8.50
C GLY A 84 18.12 2.71 9.19
N GLY A 85 18.86 1.61 9.21
CA GLY A 85 18.44 0.38 9.88
C GLY A 85 18.28 0.54 11.38
N ILE A 86 19.20 1.24 12.07
CA ILE A 86 19.08 1.51 13.52
C ILE A 86 17.84 2.36 13.80
N VAL A 87 17.59 3.41 13.00
CA VAL A 87 16.41 4.26 13.12
C VAL A 87 15.13 3.45 12.90
N SER A 88 15.12 2.53 11.93
CA SER A 88 13.99 1.64 11.66
C SER A 88 13.69 0.70 12.84
N VAL A 89 14.72 0.08 13.45
CA VAL A 89 14.56 -0.73 14.68
C VAL A 89 14.03 0.13 15.82
N ALA A 90 14.61 1.32 16.04
CA ALA A 90 14.17 2.24 17.09
C ALA A 90 12.71 2.67 16.89
N ALA A 91 12.31 2.95 15.64
CA ALA A 91 10.94 3.29 15.29
C ALA A 91 9.98 2.13 15.62
N GLY A 92 10.37 0.88 15.34
CA GLY A 92 9.59 -0.30 15.72
C GLY A 92 9.47 -0.48 17.24
N VAL A 93 10.52 -0.22 18.01
CA VAL A 93 10.46 -0.25 19.49
C VAL A 93 9.54 0.85 20.02
N VAL A 94 9.66 2.07 19.49
CA VAL A 94 8.78 3.21 19.80
C VAL A 94 7.33 2.88 19.46
N ALA A 95 7.09 2.17 18.34
CA ALA A 95 5.77 1.73 17.94
C ALA A 95 5.06 0.91 19.01
N PHE A 96 5.78 0.00 19.65
CA PHE A 96 5.24 -0.82 20.75
C PHE A 96 5.19 -0.10 22.09
N ALA A 97 6.17 0.76 22.37
CA ALA A 97 6.23 1.50 23.63
C ALA A 97 5.13 2.57 23.73
N TRP A 98 4.82 3.24 22.61
CA TRP A 98 3.79 4.29 22.54
C TRP A 98 2.88 4.10 21.31
N PRO A 99 1.92 3.15 21.38
CA PRO A 99 0.99 2.89 20.29
C PRO A 99 0.20 4.13 19.87
N GLU A 100 -0.27 4.93 20.84
CA GLU A 100 -1.07 6.13 20.57
C GLU A 100 -0.28 7.20 19.80
N VAL A 101 0.98 7.44 20.20
CA VAL A 101 1.87 8.39 19.53
C VAL A 101 2.18 7.92 18.10
N THR A 102 2.38 6.61 17.94
CA THR A 102 2.70 6.02 16.63
C THR A 102 1.57 6.18 15.64
N VAL A 103 0.34 5.99 16.11
CA VAL A 103 -0.86 6.22 15.30
C VAL A 103 -0.99 7.68 14.93
N LEU A 104 -0.80 8.61 15.88
CA LEU A 104 -0.83 10.05 15.60
C LEU A 104 0.24 10.46 14.58
N VAL A 105 1.47 9.97 14.73
CA VAL A 105 2.56 10.22 13.78
C VAL A 105 2.18 9.71 12.39
N ALA A 106 1.59 8.51 12.29
CA ALA A 106 1.11 7.98 11.02
C ALA A 106 0.03 8.88 10.39
N VAL A 107 -0.92 9.40 11.18
CA VAL A 107 -1.93 10.35 10.69
C VAL A 107 -1.28 11.61 10.12
N TYR A 108 -0.29 12.18 10.81
CA TYR A 108 0.42 13.35 10.31
C TYR A 108 1.21 13.04 9.03
N VAL A 109 1.94 11.92 8.98
CA VAL A 109 2.69 11.51 7.79
C VAL A 109 1.75 11.36 6.60
N ILE A 110 0.61 10.69 6.78
CA ILE A 110 -0.41 10.53 5.73
C ILE A 110 -1.01 11.90 5.34
N GLY A 111 -1.30 12.76 6.31
CA GLY A 111 -1.83 14.10 6.06
C GLY A 111 -0.89 14.99 5.25
N PHE A 112 0.38 15.08 5.65
CA PHE A 112 1.41 15.80 4.91
C PHE A 112 1.64 15.21 3.52
N TRP A 113 1.70 13.88 3.41
CA TRP A 113 1.82 13.20 2.12
C TRP A 113 0.64 13.54 1.20
N ALA A 114 -0.59 13.48 1.69
CA ALA A 114 -1.79 13.82 0.93
C ALA A 114 -1.81 15.29 0.47
N ILE A 115 -1.35 16.22 1.32
CA ILE A 115 -1.17 17.63 0.94
C ILE A 115 -0.15 17.74 -0.20
N LEU A 116 1.02 17.10 -0.07
CA LEU A 116 2.07 17.14 -1.09
C LEU A 116 1.57 16.57 -2.42
N VAL A 117 0.97 15.38 -2.40
CA VAL A 117 0.38 14.74 -3.60
C VAL A 117 -0.70 15.63 -4.21
N GLY A 118 -1.60 16.17 -3.40
CA GLY A 118 -2.67 17.03 -3.88
C GLY A 118 -2.14 18.31 -4.55
N ILE A 119 -1.10 18.94 -3.99
CA ILE A 119 -0.44 20.08 -4.62
C ILE A 119 0.17 19.68 -5.97
N LEU A 120 0.88 18.54 -6.03
CA LEU A 120 1.48 18.04 -7.26
C LEU A 120 0.44 17.70 -8.33
N GLU A 121 -0.71 17.14 -7.95
CA GLU A 121 -1.83 16.87 -8.84
C GLU A 121 -2.46 18.18 -9.34
N ILE A 122 -2.69 19.16 -8.48
CA ILE A 122 -3.18 20.48 -8.90
C ILE A 122 -2.22 21.08 -9.93
N MET A 123 -0.91 21.07 -9.66
CA MET A 123 0.11 21.53 -10.60
C MET A 123 0.12 20.73 -11.92
N GLY A 124 -0.03 19.41 -11.82
CA GLY A 124 -0.09 18.50 -12.96
C GLY A 124 -1.34 18.72 -13.83
N SER A 125 -2.46 19.10 -13.22
CA SER A 125 -3.72 19.32 -13.93
C SER A 125 -3.59 20.41 -15.00
N PHE A 126 -2.84 21.47 -14.71
CA PHE A 126 -2.59 22.55 -15.67
C PHE A 126 -1.75 22.08 -16.87
N LYS A 127 -0.82 21.14 -16.66
CA LYS A 127 -0.07 20.51 -17.75
C LYS A 127 -0.98 19.61 -18.59
N VAL A 128 -1.83 18.80 -17.96
CA VAL A 128 -2.80 17.93 -18.67
C VAL A 128 -3.79 18.77 -19.50
N LYS A 129 -4.19 19.94 -18.98
CA LYS A 129 -5.04 20.90 -19.70
C LYS A 129 -4.40 21.37 -21.01
N SER A 130 -3.10 21.62 -21.02
CA SER A 130 -2.38 22.08 -22.22
C SER A 130 -2.30 21.05 -23.34
N VAL A 131 -2.44 19.75 -23.04
CA VAL A 131 -2.41 18.65 -24.02
C VAL A 131 -3.80 18.11 -24.36
N GLY A 132 -4.88 18.79 -23.95
CA GLY A 132 -6.25 18.39 -24.24
C GLY A 132 -6.77 17.19 -23.43
N GLY A 133 -6.06 16.79 -22.37
CA GLY A 133 -6.47 15.69 -21.50
C GLY A 133 -7.59 16.08 -20.52
N GLN A 134 -8.15 15.08 -19.81
CA GLN A 134 -9.19 15.27 -18.79
C GLN A 134 -8.65 15.92 -17.51
N TRP A 135 -8.26 17.19 -17.59
CA TRP A 135 -7.60 17.93 -16.52
C TRP A 135 -8.49 18.19 -15.29
N VAL A 136 -9.80 18.29 -15.48
CA VAL A 136 -10.76 18.62 -14.41
C VAL A 136 -10.77 17.55 -13.32
N TRP A 137 -10.74 16.27 -13.70
CA TRP A 137 -10.71 15.17 -12.72
C TRP A 137 -9.44 15.21 -11.88
N LEU A 138 -8.30 15.48 -12.50
CA LEU A 138 -7.02 15.55 -11.83
C LEU A 138 -6.93 16.78 -10.92
N LEU A 139 -7.53 17.91 -11.31
CA LEU A 139 -7.64 19.09 -10.46
C LEU A 139 -8.54 18.83 -9.24
N VAL A 140 -9.72 18.23 -9.44
CA VAL A 140 -10.65 17.91 -8.36
C VAL A 140 -10.04 16.91 -7.39
N ALA A 141 -9.39 15.85 -7.90
CA ALA A 141 -8.66 14.89 -7.07
C ALA A 141 -7.59 15.57 -6.22
N GLY A 142 -6.79 16.46 -6.83
CA GLY A 142 -5.75 17.19 -6.12
C GLY A 142 -6.30 18.11 -5.03
N ILE A 143 -7.38 18.86 -5.31
CA ILE A 143 -8.05 19.70 -4.30
C ILE A 143 -8.58 18.85 -3.15
N LEU A 144 -9.26 17.74 -3.45
CA LEU A 144 -9.77 16.83 -2.43
C LEU A 144 -8.63 16.23 -1.58
N ALA A 145 -7.51 15.86 -2.20
CA ALA A 145 -6.34 15.35 -1.50
C ALA A 145 -5.70 16.39 -0.55
N VAL A 146 -5.59 17.65 -0.99
CA VAL A 146 -5.11 18.74 -0.11
C VAL A 146 -6.06 18.96 1.06
N LEU A 147 -7.37 19.04 0.81
CA LEU A 147 -8.36 19.23 1.87
C LEU A 147 -8.37 18.06 2.84
N PHE A 148 -8.30 16.83 2.34
CA PHE A 148 -8.19 15.63 3.15
C PHE A 148 -6.95 15.66 4.04
N GLY A 149 -5.78 15.96 3.47
CA GLY A 149 -4.55 16.04 4.24
C GLY A 149 -4.57 17.17 5.27
N LEU A 150 -5.16 18.33 4.94
CA LEU A 150 -5.33 19.44 5.87
C LEU A 150 -6.27 19.07 7.04
N LEU A 151 -7.37 18.37 6.76
CA LEU A 151 -8.27 17.87 7.80
C LEU A 151 -7.55 16.92 8.76
N LEU A 152 -6.71 16.01 8.25
CA LEU A 152 -5.92 15.11 9.09
C LEU A 152 -4.90 15.84 9.97
N VAL A 153 -4.28 16.91 9.46
CA VAL A 153 -3.30 17.70 10.22
C VAL A 153 -3.97 18.57 11.28
N ILE A 154 -5.13 19.17 10.99
CA ILE A 154 -5.85 20.04 11.92
C ILE A 154 -6.60 19.23 12.99
N PHE A 155 -7.21 18.11 12.60
CA PHE A 155 -8.02 17.24 13.46
C PHE A 155 -7.43 15.82 13.53
N PRO A 156 -6.22 15.65 14.10
CA PRO A 156 -5.49 14.37 14.03
C PRO A 156 -6.20 13.25 14.80
N VAL A 157 -6.84 13.55 15.92
CA VAL A 157 -7.55 12.54 16.75
C VAL A 157 -8.77 12.00 16.02
N GLU A 158 -9.59 12.88 15.44
CA GLU A 158 -10.73 12.50 14.58
C GLU A 158 -10.25 11.86 13.27
N GLY A 159 -9.08 12.28 12.80
CA GLY A 159 -8.37 11.71 11.65
C GLY A 159 -8.05 10.23 11.83
N VAL A 160 -7.72 9.77 13.04
CA VAL A 160 -7.50 8.33 13.32
C VAL A 160 -8.75 7.53 12.98
N SER A 161 -9.92 7.95 13.46
CA SER A 161 -11.17 7.25 13.19
C SER A 161 -11.53 7.35 11.71
N SER A 162 -11.46 8.54 11.12
CA SER A 162 -11.75 8.74 9.69
C SER A 162 -10.89 7.86 8.80
N LEU A 163 -9.59 7.71 9.11
CA LEU A 163 -8.67 6.84 8.39
C LEU A 163 -9.04 5.37 8.52
N VAL A 164 -9.41 4.89 9.71
CA VAL A 164 -9.80 3.50 9.90
C VAL A 164 -11.04 3.15 9.09
N TRP A 165 -12.03 4.05 9.06
CA TRP A 165 -13.23 3.87 8.26
C TRP A 165 -12.94 3.90 6.76
N LEU A 166 -12.11 4.84 6.32
CA LEU A 166 -11.68 4.95 4.92
C LEU A 166 -10.92 3.70 4.48
N VAL A 167 -9.91 3.28 5.25
CA VAL A 167 -9.12 2.08 4.99
C VAL A 167 -10.00 0.84 5.01
N GLY A 168 -10.93 0.72 5.96
CA GLY A 168 -11.87 -0.39 6.04
C GLY A 168 -12.76 -0.50 4.80
N PHE A 169 -13.34 0.63 4.37
CA PHE A 169 -14.17 0.68 3.18
C PHE A 169 -13.40 0.33 1.90
N PHE A 170 -12.21 0.92 1.71
CA PHE A 170 -11.36 0.60 0.57
C PHE A 170 -10.88 -0.86 0.59
N ALA A 171 -10.53 -1.40 1.76
CA ALA A 171 -10.12 -2.80 1.88
C ALA A 171 -11.24 -3.77 1.46
N ILE A 172 -12.50 -3.46 1.80
CA ILE A 172 -13.66 -4.24 1.32
C ILE A 172 -13.79 -4.15 -0.20
N ILE A 173 -13.76 -2.95 -0.77
CA ILE A 173 -13.87 -2.76 -2.23
C ILE A 173 -12.77 -3.52 -2.97
N PHE A 174 -11.51 -3.29 -2.59
CA PHE A 174 -10.37 -3.97 -3.20
C PHE A 174 -10.44 -5.48 -2.99
N GLY A 175 -10.87 -5.93 -1.80
CA GLY A 175 -11.08 -7.34 -1.51
C GLY A 175 -12.09 -7.99 -2.45
N ILE A 176 -13.24 -7.35 -2.66
CA ILE A 176 -14.27 -7.81 -3.61
C ILE A 176 -13.70 -7.86 -5.04
N VAL A 177 -12.97 -6.84 -5.47
CA VAL A 177 -12.34 -6.79 -6.79
C VAL A 177 -11.33 -7.94 -6.96
N PHE A 178 -10.50 -8.22 -5.97
CA PHE A 178 -9.54 -9.33 -6.02
C PHE A 178 -10.23 -10.70 -6.04
N VAL A 179 -11.28 -10.90 -5.24
CA VAL A 179 -12.07 -12.13 -5.26
C VAL A 179 -12.71 -12.32 -6.64
N ALA A 180 -13.33 -11.27 -7.19
CA ALA A 180 -13.91 -11.31 -8.53
C ALA A 180 -12.85 -11.59 -9.61
N GLY A 181 -11.69 -10.94 -9.53
CA GLY A 181 -10.55 -11.15 -10.42
C GLY A 181 -10.02 -12.59 -10.37
N ALA A 182 -9.94 -13.19 -9.18
CA ALA A 182 -9.53 -14.58 -9.01
C ALA A 182 -10.49 -15.56 -9.71
N PHE A 183 -11.80 -15.33 -9.60
CA PHE A 183 -12.81 -16.14 -10.31
C PHE A 183 -12.77 -15.94 -11.82
N GLN A 184 -12.52 -14.71 -12.28
CA GLN A 184 -12.35 -14.43 -13.72
C GLN A 184 -11.11 -15.14 -14.28
N LEU A 185 -10.00 -15.12 -13.55
CA LEU A 185 -8.75 -15.78 -13.94
C LEU A 185 -8.91 -17.30 -13.99
N ARG A 186 -9.57 -17.89 -12.98
CA ARG A 186 -9.94 -19.32 -12.98
C ARG A 186 -10.85 -19.69 -14.16
N SER A 187 -11.82 -18.84 -14.47
CA SER A 187 -12.77 -19.07 -15.57
C SER A 187 -12.11 -18.91 -16.95
N ALA A 188 -11.12 -18.03 -17.08
CA ALA A 188 -10.32 -17.90 -18.30
C ALA A 188 -9.40 -19.12 -18.49
N ALA A 189 -8.72 -19.57 -17.44
CA ALA A 189 -7.85 -20.75 -17.49
C ALA A 189 -8.62 -22.04 -17.84
N LYS A 190 -9.84 -22.21 -17.31
CA LYS A 190 -10.74 -23.33 -17.65
C LYS A 190 -11.21 -23.28 -19.10
N ARG A 191 -11.54 -22.09 -19.62
CA ARG A 191 -11.95 -21.92 -21.04
C ARG A 191 -10.80 -22.19 -22.02
N ALA A 192 -9.56 -21.97 -21.60
CA ALA A 192 -8.36 -22.24 -22.39
C ALA A 192 -7.88 -23.70 -22.31
N GLY A 193 -8.56 -24.58 -21.53
CA GLY A 193 -8.17 -26.00 -21.41
C GLY A 193 -6.91 -26.26 -20.58
N VAL A 194 -6.43 -25.26 -19.83
CA VAL A 194 -5.21 -25.36 -18.99
C VAL A 194 -5.54 -25.92 -17.59
N VAL A 195 -6.83 -26.08 -17.26
CA VAL A 195 -7.39 -26.57 -15.99
C VAL A 195 -8.61 -27.44 -16.24
#